data_AF-Q1HES0-F1
#
_entry.id   AF-Q1HES0-F1
#
_cell.length_a   1.000
_cell.length_b   1.000
_cell.length_c   1.000
_cell.angle_alpha   90.00
_cell.angle_beta   90.00
_cell.angle_gamma   90.00
#
_symmetry.space_group_name_H-M   'P 1'
#
loop_
_entity.id
_entity.type
_entity.pdbx_description
1 polymer ?
#
loop_
_entity_poly.entity_id
_entity_poly.type
_entity_poly.pdbx_seq_one_letter_code
_entity_poly.pdbx_strand_id
1 'polypeptide(L)'
;PAYQIKEWLLSDIVSGISTGLVAVLQGLAFALLVNVPPSYGLYAAFFPVIIYFFLGTSRHISVGPFPVLSMMVGAVVVRVTSTTSPTGGNNTSISDDLDSSSEEQKVMVAAMVTILSGIIQLLLGVLQIGFVVIYLSESLISGFTTAAAIHVLVSQLKFILQLTVPAHTDPFSIFKVLESVFTQI
;
A
#
# COMPACT_ATOMS: atom_id res chain seq x y z
N PRO A 1 6.96 16.26 -30.30
CA PRO A 1 5.64 16.89 -30.47
C PRO A 1 4.80 16.13 -31.51
N ALA A 2 4.10 15.08 -31.08
CA ALA A 2 3.31 14.20 -31.93
C ALA A 2 1.96 13.84 -31.28
N TYR A 3 1.29 14.81 -30.66
CA TYR A 3 -0.02 14.58 -30.02
C TYR A 3 -1.15 14.99 -30.98
N GLN A 4 -1.98 14.02 -31.38
CA GLN A 4 -3.15 14.25 -32.24
C GLN A 4 -4.34 14.70 -31.39
N ILE A 5 -4.42 16.02 -31.18
CA ILE A 5 -5.39 16.65 -30.24
C ILE A 5 -6.84 16.29 -30.57
N LYS A 6 -7.19 16.10 -31.85
CA LYS A 6 -8.58 15.85 -32.25
C LYS A 6 -9.04 14.41 -32.01
N GLU A 7 -8.14 13.43 -32.06
CA GLU A 7 -8.49 12.02 -31.95
C GLU A 7 -8.29 11.48 -30.53
N TRP A 8 -7.23 11.91 -29.84
CA TRP A 8 -6.86 11.31 -28.56
C TRP A 8 -7.42 12.05 -27.35
N LEU A 9 -7.83 13.31 -27.48
CA LEU A 9 -8.27 14.09 -26.33
C LEU A 9 -9.55 13.53 -25.69
N LEU A 10 -10.54 13.11 -26.49
CA LEU A 10 -11.78 12.53 -25.93
C LEU A 10 -11.51 11.18 -25.26
N SER A 11 -10.70 10.32 -25.90
CA SER A 11 -10.33 9.02 -25.33
C SER A 11 -9.51 9.16 -24.05
N ASP A 12 -8.56 10.09 -24.00
CA ASP A 12 -7.72 10.34 -22.84
C ASP A 12 -8.53 10.95 -21.68
N ILE A 13 -9.52 11.82 -21.96
CA ILE A 13 -10.40 12.37 -20.91
C ILE A 13 -11.27 11.28 -20.29
N VAL A 14 -11.94 10.45 -21.11
CA VAL A 14 -12.80 9.37 -20.59
C VAL A 14 -11.97 8.34 -19.82
N SER A 15 -10.80 7.99 -20.34
CA SER A 15 -9.85 7.10 -19.66
C SER A 15 -9.36 7.69 -18.34
N GLY A 16 -8.99 8.98 -18.33
CA GLY A 16 -8.53 9.70 -17.14
C GLY A 16 -9.59 9.78 -16.03
N ILE A 17 -10.85 10.06 -16.39
CA ILE A 17 -11.96 10.09 -15.41
C ILE A 17 -12.19 8.69 -14.82
N SER A 18 -12.23 7.66 -15.67
CA SER A 18 -12.45 6.28 -15.22
C SER A 18 -11.31 5.78 -14.32
N THR A 19 -10.06 5.95 -14.77
CA THR A 19 -8.86 5.55 -14.01
C THR A 19 -8.69 6.36 -12.73
N GLY A 20 -9.00 7.66 -12.74
CA GLY A 20 -8.99 8.51 -11.56
C GLY A 20 -10.02 8.09 -10.51
N LEU A 21 -11.25 7.77 -10.93
CA LEU A 21 -12.28 7.25 -10.02
C LEU A 21 -11.83 5.94 -9.35
N VAL A 22 -11.29 5.01 -10.15
CA VAL A 22 -10.76 3.74 -9.63
C VAL A 22 -9.61 3.97 -8.65
N ALA A 23 -8.68 4.89 -8.97
CA ALA A 23 -7.54 5.22 -8.11
C ALA A 23 -7.98 5.81 -6.76
N VAL A 24 -9.02 6.64 -6.73
CA VAL A 24 -9.58 7.20 -5.48
C VAL A 24 -10.16 6.09 -4.59
N LEU A 25 -10.97 5.20 -5.16
CA LEU A 25 -11.56 4.08 -4.41
C LEU A 25 -10.46 3.13 -3.89
N GLN A 26 -9.47 2.82 -4.72
CA GLN A 26 -8.33 1.99 -4.35
C GLN A 26 -7.48 2.63 -3.25
N GLY A 27 -7.18 3.92 -3.35
CA GLY A 27 -6.39 4.66 -2.35
C GLY A 27 -7.03 4.63 -0.96
N LEU A 28 -8.34 4.83 -0.89
CA LEU A 28 -9.10 4.74 0.37
C LEU A 28 -9.04 3.32 0.97
N ALA A 29 -9.27 2.30 0.16
CA ALA A 29 -9.22 0.91 0.61
C ALA A 29 -7.82 0.49 1.08
N PHE A 30 -6.78 0.94 0.40
CA PHE A 30 -5.41 0.59 0.76
C PHE A 30 -4.87 1.36 1.97
N ALA A 31 -5.40 2.54 2.30
CA ALA A 31 -5.06 3.20 3.57
C ALA A 31 -5.52 2.39 4.78
N LEU A 32 -6.72 1.80 4.70
CA LEU A 32 -7.26 0.92 5.75
C LEU A 32 -6.38 -0.32 5.97
N LEU A 33 -5.76 -0.84 4.92
CA LEU A 33 -4.81 -1.96 5.03
C LEU A 33 -3.52 -1.59 5.79
N VAL A 34 -3.09 -0.32 5.76
CA VAL A 34 -1.91 0.16 6.50
C VAL A 34 -2.26 0.49 7.97
N ASN A 35 -3.54 0.48 8.36
CA ASN A 35 -4.03 1.03 9.64
C ASN A 35 -3.75 2.53 9.77
N VAL A 36 -4.02 3.30 8.72
CA VAL A 36 -3.80 4.76 8.70
C VAL A 36 -5.09 5.44 8.23
N PRO A 37 -5.40 6.68 8.67
CA PRO A 37 -6.63 7.35 8.25
C PRO A 37 -6.75 7.44 6.71
N PRO A 38 -7.96 7.22 6.13
CA PRO A 38 -8.14 7.15 4.68
C PRO A 38 -7.71 8.40 3.89
N SER A 39 -7.70 9.57 4.53
CA SER A 39 -7.22 10.82 3.93
C SER A 39 -5.78 10.69 3.42
N TYR A 40 -4.93 9.97 4.14
CA TYR A 40 -3.53 9.74 3.74
C TYR A 40 -3.41 8.83 2.51
N GLY A 41 -4.37 7.92 2.29
CA GLY A 41 -4.45 7.13 1.06
C GLY A 41 -4.71 7.98 -0.17
N LEU A 42 -5.51 9.04 -0.02
CA LEU A 42 -5.79 9.96 -1.11
C LEU A 42 -4.55 10.80 -1.46
N TYR A 43 -3.79 11.25 -0.46
CA TYR A 43 -2.50 11.90 -0.68
C TYR A 43 -1.51 10.97 -1.40
N ALA A 44 -1.45 9.70 -0.98
CA ALA A 44 -0.59 8.69 -1.60
C ALA A 44 -1.01 8.32 -3.04
N ALA A 45 -2.27 8.51 -3.43
CA ALA A 45 -2.73 8.29 -4.80
C ALA A 45 -2.53 9.53 -5.70
N PHE A 46 -2.64 10.74 -5.15
CA PHE A 46 -2.63 11.98 -5.92
C PHE A 46 -1.21 12.46 -6.29
N PHE A 47 -0.31 12.56 -5.32
CA PHE A 47 1.02 13.15 -5.54
C PHE A 47 1.91 12.35 -6.50
N PRO A 48 1.96 11.00 -6.45
CA PRO A 48 2.80 10.23 -7.37
C PRO A 48 2.39 10.38 -8.84
N VAL A 49 1.09 10.55 -9.13
CA VAL A 49 0.59 10.74 -10.50
C VAL A 49 1.09 12.06 -11.09
N ILE A 50 1.11 13.14 -10.30
CA ILE A 50 1.66 14.44 -10.72
C ILE A 50 3.15 14.33 -10.99
N ILE A 51 3.90 13.66 -10.10
CA ILE A 51 5.34 13.48 -10.28
C ILE A 51 5.63 12.63 -11.51
N TYR A 52 4.86 11.56 -11.73
CA TYR A 52 4.98 10.69 -12.90
C TYR A 52 4.62 11.41 -14.20
N PHE A 53 3.71 12.39 -14.18
CA PHE A 53 3.40 13.21 -15.37
C PHE A 53 4.63 13.95 -15.91
N PHE A 54 5.52 14.44 -15.03
CA PHE A 54 6.72 15.16 -15.46
C PHE A 54 7.92 14.24 -15.74
N LEU A 55 8.11 13.19 -14.96
CA LEU A 55 9.30 12.32 -15.03
C LEU A 55 9.05 10.99 -15.78
N GLY A 56 7.80 10.69 -16.12
CA GLY A 56 7.39 9.42 -16.69
C GLY A 56 7.87 9.20 -18.12
N THR A 57 8.33 7.98 -18.41
CA THR A 57 8.80 7.58 -19.74
C THR A 57 7.73 6.86 -20.57
N SER A 58 6.64 6.40 -19.95
CA SER A 58 5.55 5.67 -20.62
C SER A 58 4.21 6.40 -20.50
N ARG A 59 3.55 6.62 -21.66
CA ARG A 59 2.30 7.36 -21.80
C ARG A 59 1.07 6.62 -21.26
N HIS A 60 1.09 5.28 -21.22
CA HIS A 60 -0.11 4.48 -20.93
C HIS A 60 -0.10 3.89 -19.51
N ILE A 61 1.02 3.99 -18.79
CA ILE A 61 1.13 3.48 -17.42
C ILE A 61 0.60 4.54 -16.47
N SER A 62 -0.35 4.15 -15.62
CA SER A 62 -0.78 4.92 -14.46
C SER A 62 -0.12 4.35 -13.22
N VAL A 63 0.60 5.20 -12.48
CA VAL A 63 1.23 4.82 -11.21
C VAL A 63 0.22 5.05 -10.09
N GLY A 64 0.04 4.05 -9.24
CA GLY A 64 -0.92 4.11 -8.15
C GLY A 64 -0.54 3.19 -6.99
N PRO A 65 -1.33 3.23 -5.91
CA PRO A 65 -1.08 2.41 -4.73
C PRO A 65 -1.34 0.92 -5.04
N PHE A 66 -0.55 0.04 -4.44
CA PHE A 66 -0.60 -1.41 -4.70
C PHE A 66 -0.96 -2.19 -3.41
N PRO A 67 -1.88 -3.17 -3.46
CA PRO A 67 -2.38 -3.85 -2.26
C PRO A 67 -1.29 -4.55 -1.45
N VAL A 68 -0.35 -5.22 -2.12
CA VAL A 68 0.72 -5.97 -1.43
C VAL A 68 1.68 -5.02 -0.72
N LEU A 69 2.03 -3.90 -1.37
CA LEU A 69 2.90 -2.88 -0.75
C LEU A 69 2.23 -2.28 0.48
N SER A 70 0.93 -2.01 0.39
CA SER A 70 0.15 -1.54 1.55
C SER A 70 0.16 -2.53 2.71
N MET A 71 -0.05 -3.84 2.45
CA MET A 71 0.05 -4.86 3.50
C MET A 71 1.46 -4.95 4.11
N MET A 72 2.50 -4.84 3.29
CA MET A 72 3.88 -4.84 3.77
C MET A 72 4.16 -3.63 4.69
N VAL A 73 3.75 -2.43 4.28
CA VAL A 73 3.90 -1.23 5.13
C VAL A 73 3.06 -1.36 6.40
N GLY A 74 1.82 -1.85 6.31
CA GLY A 74 0.96 -2.09 7.48
C GLY A 74 1.58 -3.05 8.49
N ALA A 75 2.21 -4.14 8.02
CA ALA A 75 2.95 -5.05 8.89
C ALA A 75 4.14 -4.35 9.60
N VAL A 76 4.83 -3.43 8.92
CA VAL A 76 5.90 -2.62 9.53
C VAL A 76 5.35 -1.62 10.54
N VAL A 77 4.22 -0.99 10.26
CA VAL A 77 3.58 -0.04 11.17
C VAL A 77 3.14 -0.75 12.45
N VAL A 78 2.48 -1.91 12.33
CA VAL A 78 2.01 -2.70 13.48
C VAL A 78 3.18 -3.16 14.35
N ARG A 79 4.25 -3.72 13.77
CA ARG A 79 5.41 -4.21 14.55
C ARG A 79 6.16 -3.10 15.29
N VAL A 80 6.27 -1.91 14.69
CA VAL A 80 7.01 -0.79 15.29
C VAL A 80 6.18 -0.13 16.39
N THR A 81 4.88 0.02 16.16
CA THR A 81 3.95 0.58 17.15
C THR A 81 3.81 -0.35 18.35
N SER A 82 3.74 -1.68 18.15
CA SER A 82 3.69 -2.64 19.27
C SER A 82 4.98 -2.68 20.10
N THR A 83 6.14 -2.41 19.48
CA THR A 83 7.43 -2.33 20.18
C THR A 83 7.59 -1.02 20.97
N THR A 84 6.95 0.06 20.49
CA THR A 84 7.01 1.41 21.11
C THR A 84 5.95 1.60 22.20
N SER A 85 5.20 0.55 22.53
CA SER A 85 4.41 0.45 23.76
C SER A 85 5.19 -0.29 24.86
N PRO A 86 6.32 0.21 25.40
CA PRO A 86 6.77 -0.28 26.68
C PRO A 86 5.75 0.21 27.70
N THR A 87 5.11 -0.73 28.37
CA THR A 87 4.53 -0.60 29.70
C THR A 87 5.37 0.37 30.55
N GLY A 88 4.92 1.62 30.68
CA GLY A 88 5.74 2.68 31.26
C GLY A 88 4.94 3.94 31.56
N GLY A 89 3.87 3.82 32.35
CA GLY A 89 3.12 4.97 32.85
C GLY A 89 2.11 4.55 33.89
N ASN A 90 2.37 4.92 35.14
CA ASN A 90 1.49 4.71 36.29
C ASN A 90 0.03 5.09 35.97
N ASN A 91 -0.85 4.20 36.38
CA ASN A 91 -2.27 4.36 36.65
C ASN A 91 -2.66 5.79 37.11
N THR A 92 -3.12 6.61 36.17
CA THR A 92 -4.13 7.64 36.39
C THR A 92 -5.02 7.76 35.15
N SER A 93 -6.32 7.60 35.38
CA SER A 93 -7.43 7.74 34.46
C SER A 93 -7.37 8.99 33.57
N ILE A 94 -7.22 8.79 32.26
CA ILE A 94 -7.87 9.53 31.15
C ILE A 94 -7.87 8.55 29.96
N SER A 95 -9.05 8.12 29.53
CA SER A 95 -9.24 6.99 28.60
C SER A 95 -9.69 7.39 27.18
N ASP A 96 -9.62 8.67 26.80
CA ASP A 96 -10.05 9.14 25.47
C ASP A 96 -8.96 9.82 24.62
N ASP A 97 -7.82 10.25 25.21
CA ASP A 97 -6.73 10.93 24.47
C ASP A 97 -5.62 9.98 23.94
N LEU A 98 -5.72 8.68 24.22
CA LEU A 98 -4.68 7.71 23.83
C LEU A 98 -4.79 7.28 22.36
N ASP A 99 -5.96 7.40 21.74
CA ASP A 99 -6.21 6.87 20.38
C ASP A 99 -5.64 7.80 19.28
N SER A 100 -5.67 9.12 19.48
CA SER A 100 -5.12 10.09 18.53
C SER A 100 -3.59 10.03 18.43
N SER A 101 -2.91 9.85 19.56
CA SER A 101 -1.45 9.75 19.61
C SER A 101 -0.89 8.49 18.92
N SER A 102 -1.69 7.41 18.89
CA SER A 102 -1.35 6.15 18.21
C SER A 102 -1.44 6.32 16.70
N GLU A 103 -2.50 6.97 16.20
CA GLU A 103 -2.69 7.22 14.77
C GLU A 103 -1.59 8.12 14.19
N GLU A 104 -1.17 9.16 14.91
CA GLU A 104 -0.06 10.03 14.50
C GLU A 104 1.27 9.27 14.40
N GLN A 105 1.56 8.37 15.34
CA GLN A 105 2.75 7.52 15.30
C GLN A 105 2.72 6.55 14.10
N LYS A 106 1.56 5.96 13.79
CA LYS A 106 1.39 5.09 12.63
C LYS A 106 1.68 5.82 11.32
N VAL A 107 1.15 7.03 11.16
CA VAL A 107 1.40 7.90 10.00
C VAL A 107 2.89 8.21 9.88
N MET A 108 3.54 8.58 11.00
CA MET A 108 4.96 8.91 11.01
C MET A 108 5.82 7.72 10.59
N VAL A 109 5.57 6.52 11.14
CA VAL A 109 6.30 5.30 10.76
C VAL A 109 6.09 4.97 9.28
N ALA A 110 4.86 5.05 8.78
CA ALA A 110 4.56 4.83 7.37
C ALA A 110 5.35 5.81 6.48
N ALA A 111 5.35 7.11 6.83
CA ALA A 111 6.09 8.14 6.09
C ALA A 111 7.60 7.88 6.08
N MET A 112 8.19 7.46 7.20
CA MET A 112 9.62 7.13 7.27
C MET A 112 9.99 5.95 6.37
N VAL A 113 9.16 4.90 6.35
CA VAL A 113 9.35 3.74 5.47
C VAL A 113 9.23 4.14 4.00
N THR A 114 8.26 4.98 3.66
CA THR A 114 8.07 5.49 2.29
C THR A 114 9.25 6.35 1.84
N ILE A 115 9.74 7.26 2.68
CA ILE A 115 10.91 8.11 2.36
C ILE A 115 12.15 7.24 2.17
N LEU A 116 12.41 6.29 3.08
CA LEU A 116 13.53 5.37 2.97
C LEU A 116 13.46 4.53 1.69
N SER A 117 12.26 4.02 1.35
CA SER A 117 12.05 3.29 0.10
C SER A 117 12.34 4.16 -1.13
N GLY A 118 11.91 5.43 -1.13
CA GLY A 118 12.18 6.38 -2.20
C GLY A 118 13.68 6.69 -2.36
N ILE A 119 14.42 6.87 -1.26
CA ILE A 119 15.87 7.07 -1.29
C ILE A 119 16.57 5.84 -1.87
N ILE A 120 16.18 4.64 -1.44
CA ILE A 120 16.73 3.38 -1.98
C ILE A 120 16.43 3.26 -3.48
N GLN A 121 15.21 3.58 -3.91
CA GLN A 121 14.84 3.57 -5.34
C GLN A 121 15.65 4.56 -6.16
N LEU A 122 15.88 5.77 -5.63
CA LEU A 122 16.72 6.78 -6.29
C LEU A 122 18.18 6.33 -6.38
N LEU A 123 18.74 5.75 -5.30
CA LEU A 123 20.08 5.20 -5.27
C LEU A 123 20.24 4.06 -6.31
N LEU A 124 19.29 3.12 -6.35
CA LEU A 124 19.28 2.03 -7.32
C LEU A 124 19.14 2.53 -8.76
N GLY A 125 18.38 3.62 -8.97
CA GLY A 125 18.23 4.29 -10.26
C GLY A 125 19.52 4.96 -10.73
N VAL A 126 20.21 5.69 -9.84
CA VAL A 126 21.51 6.33 -10.13
C VAL A 126 22.60 5.28 -10.39
N LEU A 127 22.58 4.18 -9.65
CA LEU A 127 23.50 3.06 -9.84
C LEU A 127 23.12 2.17 -11.04
N GLN A 128 22.06 2.51 -11.78
CA GLN A 128 21.55 1.80 -12.95
C GLN A 128 21.36 0.28 -12.75
N ILE A 129 20.99 -0.13 -11.54
CA ILE A 129 20.72 -1.54 -11.20
C ILE A 129 19.46 -2.08 -11.92
N GLY A 130 18.74 -1.22 -12.66
CA GLY A 130 17.69 -1.65 -13.59
C GLY A 130 18.14 -2.74 -14.57
N PHE A 131 19.44 -2.83 -14.90
CA PHE A 131 20.00 -3.93 -15.68
C PHE A 131 19.85 -5.30 -14.98
N VAL A 132 19.84 -5.38 -13.65
CA VAL A 132 19.66 -6.66 -12.94
C VAL A 132 18.20 -7.12 -13.01
N VAL A 133 17.26 -6.18 -12.97
CA VAL A 133 15.82 -6.48 -12.98
C VAL A 133 15.38 -7.10 -14.32
N ILE A 134 16.01 -6.72 -15.43
CA ILE A 134 15.74 -7.33 -16.75
C ILE A 134 16.22 -8.80 -16.86
N TYR A 135 17.03 -9.30 -15.92
CA TYR A 135 17.46 -10.72 -15.88
C TYR A 135 16.57 -11.61 -15.01
N LEU A 136 15.56 -11.05 -14.34
CA LEU A 136 14.58 -11.89 -13.66
C LEU A 136 13.80 -12.70 -14.71
N SER A 137 13.80 -14.03 -14.56
CA SER A 137 13.01 -14.91 -15.42
C SER A 137 11.53 -14.54 -15.36
N GLU A 138 10.87 -14.52 -16.51
CA GLU A 138 9.42 -14.30 -16.61
C GLU A 138 8.64 -15.27 -15.73
N SER A 139 9.11 -16.51 -15.57
CA SER A 139 8.51 -17.52 -14.69
C SER A 139 8.55 -17.11 -13.21
N LEU A 140 9.62 -16.41 -12.78
CA LEU A 140 9.76 -15.94 -11.41
C LEU A 140 8.82 -14.76 -11.14
N ILE A 141 8.72 -13.82 -12.08
CA ILE A 141 7.82 -12.66 -11.97
C ILE A 141 6.35 -13.13 -11.96
N SER A 142 6.00 -14.07 -12.84
CA SER A 142 4.67 -14.67 -12.90
C SER A 142 4.33 -15.46 -11.63
N GLY A 143 5.26 -16.27 -11.12
CA GLY A 143 5.09 -17.02 -9.88
C GLY A 143 4.88 -16.10 -8.66
N PHE A 144 5.71 -15.05 -8.54
CA PHE A 144 5.55 -14.06 -7.48
C PHE A 144 4.21 -13.33 -7.57
N THR A 145 3.82 -12.89 -8.76
CA THR A 145 2.56 -12.17 -8.98
C THR A 145 1.34 -13.04 -8.67
N THR A 146 1.38 -14.32 -9.05
CA THR A 146 0.30 -15.28 -8.75
C THR A 146 0.17 -15.53 -7.25
N ALA A 147 1.31 -15.75 -6.55
CA ALA A 147 1.32 -15.91 -5.11
C ALA A 147 0.84 -14.63 -4.39
N ALA A 148 1.26 -13.46 -4.86
CA ALA A 148 0.82 -12.18 -4.36
C ALA A 148 -0.69 -11.97 -4.56
N ALA A 149 -1.27 -12.37 -5.69
CA ALA A 149 -2.71 -12.30 -5.93
C ALA A 149 -3.49 -13.18 -4.96
N ILE A 150 -3.06 -14.43 -4.74
CA ILE A 150 -3.67 -15.33 -3.73
C ILE A 150 -3.56 -14.72 -2.34
N HIS A 151 -2.40 -14.16 -1.98
CA HIS A 151 -2.19 -13.50 -0.70
C HIS A 151 -3.15 -12.32 -0.50
N VAL A 152 -3.31 -11.46 -1.52
CA VAL A 152 -4.25 -10.35 -1.47
C VAL A 152 -5.68 -10.87 -1.29
N LEU A 153 -6.09 -11.90 -2.04
CA LEU A 153 -7.43 -12.49 -1.93
C LEU A 153 -7.73 -12.96 -0.49
N VAL A 154 -6.81 -13.73 0.11
CA VAL A 154 -6.99 -14.21 1.50
C VAL A 154 -7.07 -13.05 2.49
N SER A 155 -6.25 -12.02 2.31
CA SER A 155 -6.25 -10.85 3.19
C SER A 155 -7.46 -9.93 2.99
N GLN A 156 -8.10 -9.95 1.82
CA GLN A 156 -9.38 -9.26 1.59
C GLN A 156 -10.59 -10.03 2.15
N LEU A 157 -10.49 -11.35 2.33
CA LEU A 157 -11.59 -12.21 2.81
C LEU A 157 -12.11 -11.78 4.19
N LYS A 158 -11.23 -11.29 5.07
CA LYS A 158 -11.62 -10.75 6.39
C LYS A 158 -12.53 -9.52 6.29
N PHE A 159 -12.33 -8.66 5.29
CA PHE A 159 -13.16 -7.48 5.09
C PHE A 159 -14.52 -7.85 4.50
N ILE A 160 -14.56 -8.85 3.62
CA ILE A 160 -15.80 -9.37 3.02
C ILE A 160 -16.68 -10.07 4.06
N LEU A 161 -16.07 -10.88 4.94
CA LEU A 161 -16.77 -11.62 5.98
C LEU A 161 -17.00 -10.81 7.26
N GLN A 162 -16.47 -9.58 7.32
CA GLN A 162 -16.60 -8.65 8.44
C GLN A 162 -16.14 -9.20 9.81
N LEU A 163 -15.26 -10.22 9.79
CA LEU A 163 -14.72 -10.86 10.98
C LEU A 163 -13.57 -10.02 11.55
N THR A 164 -13.61 -9.75 12.85
CA THR A 164 -12.53 -9.01 13.55
C THR A 164 -11.37 -9.96 13.81
N VAL A 165 -10.56 -10.22 12.77
CA VAL A 165 -9.38 -11.09 12.88
C VAL A 165 -8.18 -10.24 13.32
N PRO A 166 -7.49 -10.60 14.42
CA PRO A 166 -6.27 -9.91 14.83
C PRO A 166 -5.21 -9.97 13.72
N ALA A 167 -4.52 -8.85 13.48
CA ALA A 167 -3.44 -8.81 12.51
C ALA A 167 -2.23 -9.62 13.00
N HIS A 168 -2.08 -10.84 12.48
CA HIS A 168 -0.89 -11.66 12.74
C HIS A 168 0.20 -11.29 11.73
N THR A 169 1.42 -11.01 12.22
CA THR A 169 2.60 -10.61 11.41
C THR A 169 3.65 -11.73 11.32
N ASP A 170 3.31 -12.94 11.77
CA ASP A 170 4.21 -14.09 11.78
C ASP A 170 4.47 -14.63 10.35
N PRO A 171 5.65 -15.21 10.07
CA PRO A 171 5.83 -16.10 8.91
C PRO A 171 4.77 -17.21 9.00
N PHE A 172 4.01 -17.46 7.93
CA PHE A 172 2.80 -18.31 7.86
C PHE A 172 1.46 -17.71 8.33
N SER A 173 1.37 -16.39 8.53
CA SER A 173 0.10 -15.75 8.91
C SER A 173 -1.07 -16.05 7.94
N ILE A 174 -0.80 -16.39 6.68
CA ILE A 174 -1.83 -16.78 5.71
C ILE A 174 -2.66 -18.00 6.19
N PHE A 175 -1.98 -19.00 6.77
CA PHE A 175 -2.63 -20.24 7.21
C PHE A 175 -3.41 -20.01 8.50
N LYS A 176 -2.86 -19.23 9.44
CA LYS A 176 -3.55 -18.84 10.67
C LYS A 176 -4.77 -17.96 10.40
N VAL A 177 -4.68 -17.03 9.44
CA VAL A 177 -5.82 -16.21 9.01
C VAL A 177 -6.90 -17.10 8.39
N LEU A 178 -6.52 -18.06 7.53
CA LEU A 178 -7.47 -18.99 6.93
C LEU A 178 -8.15 -19.89 7.99
N GLU A 179 -7.38 -20.41 8.94
CA GLU A 179 -7.88 -21.22 10.07
C GLU A 179 -8.82 -20.41 10.97
N SER A 180 -8.44 -19.18 11.31
CA SER A 180 -9.27 -18.27 12.12
C SER A 180 -10.57 -17.90 11.41
N VAL A 181 -10.54 -17.68 10.09
CA VAL A 181 -11.74 -17.38 9.29
C VAL A 181 -12.67 -18.59 9.23
N PHE A 182 -12.12 -19.78 8.99
CA PHE A 182 -12.92 -21.01 8.88
C PHE A 182 -13.48 -21.48 10.23
N THR A 183 -12.81 -21.15 11.34
CA THR A 183 -13.28 -21.47 12.71
C THR A 183 -14.37 -20.51 13.19
N GLN A 184 -14.44 -19.28 12.65
CA GLN A 184 -15.46 -18.28 13.00
C GLN A 184 -16.74 -18.35 12.14
N ILE A 185 -16.71 -19.12 11.04
CA ILE A 185 -17.88 -19.48 10.23
C ILE A 185 -18.54 -20.73 10.81
#